data_AF-A0A813LAL5-F1
#
_entry.id   AF-A0A813LAL5-F1
#
_cell.length_a   1.000
_cell.length_b   1.000
_cell.length_c   1.000
_cell.angle_alpha   90.00
_cell.angle_beta   90.00
_cell.angle_gamma   90.00
#
_symmetry.space_group_name_H-M   'P 1'
#
loop_
_entity.id
_entity.type
_entity.pdbx_description
1 polymer ?
#
loop_
_entity_poly.entity_id
_entity_poly.type
_entity_poly.pdbx_seq_one_letter_code
_entity_poly.pdbx_strand_id
1 'polypeptide(L)'
;MGKAKDKKEGKSSEIADLIGKIAAAAAKSAQLKKQVEEITAALSELAATNANISKVRQEEKALFDKNQPEMEGGLEGVWIALKTLRDYYQNSGAKRGPGAASGIVGILEVVESDFVKSLSEMTVEESTAAADYEKEMKEAAREKVRKEQDIKYKTQEYKRIDAELTELNTDPESLHAELAAIDEFFDGLKAECIEPPESFAAKLAKAQEEIDGLKEGSSGRPVCGGDPCRRPAAAAR
;
A
#
# COMPACT_ATOMS: atom_id res chain seq x y z
N MET A 1 -24.78 35.89 -17.37
CA MET A 1 -25.17 35.11 -16.16
C MET A 1 -25.03 33.59 -16.36
N GLY A 2 -25.89 32.92 -17.15
CA GLY A 2 -25.86 31.43 -17.29
C GLY A 2 -24.49 30.83 -17.64
N LYS A 3 -23.88 31.27 -18.75
CA LYS A 3 -22.56 30.78 -19.19
C LYS A 3 -21.42 30.94 -18.17
N ALA A 4 -21.49 31.95 -17.31
CA ALA A 4 -20.47 32.19 -16.28
C ALA A 4 -20.68 31.26 -15.07
N LYS A 5 -21.96 31.01 -14.71
CA LYS A 5 -22.34 30.01 -13.71
C LYS A 5 -21.91 28.60 -14.13
N ASP A 6 -22.20 28.22 -15.38
CA ASP A 6 -21.83 26.89 -15.91
C ASP A 6 -20.29 26.68 -15.87
N LYS A 7 -19.52 27.73 -16.21
CA LYS A 7 -18.05 27.70 -16.13
C LYS A 7 -17.53 27.58 -14.69
N LYS A 8 -18.16 28.27 -13.73
CA LYS A 8 -17.82 28.15 -12.31
C LYS A 8 -18.06 26.73 -11.81
N GLU A 9 -19.24 26.18 -12.07
CA GLU A 9 -19.60 24.81 -11.66
C GLU A 9 -18.69 23.77 -12.31
N GLY A 10 -18.37 23.94 -13.60
CA GLY A 10 -17.42 23.08 -14.32
C GLY A 10 -16.03 23.04 -13.68
N LYS A 11 -15.41 24.21 -13.44
CA LYS A 11 -14.08 24.27 -12.79
C LYS A 11 -14.10 23.75 -11.37
N SER A 12 -15.16 24.02 -10.62
CA SER A 12 -15.31 23.46 -9.26
C SER A 12 -15.36 21.94 -9.27
N SER A 13 -16.02 21.33 -10.26
CA SER A 13 -16.06 19.87 -10.43
C SER A 13 -14.68 19.32 -10.80
N GLU A 14 -13.99 19.95 -11.75
CA GLU A 14 -12.64 19.54 -12.18
C GLU A 14 -11.62 19.57 -11.02
N ILE A 15 -11.67 20.61 -10.18
CA ILE A 15 -10.86 20.72 -8.97
C ILE A 15 -11.17 19.56 -8.00
N ALA A 16 -12.45 19.27 -7.75
CA ALA A 16 -12.85 18.19 -6.86
C ALA A 16 -12.37 16.82 -7.36
N ASP A 17 -12.47 16.58 -8.68
CA ASP A 17 -12.00 15.35 -9.31
C ASP A 17 -10.47 15.20 -9.23
N LEU A 18 -9.71 16.29 -9.45
CA LEU A 18 -8.25 16.28 -9.32
C LEU A 18 -7.81 16.03 -7.87
N ILE A 19 -8.43 16.68 -6.89
CA ILE A 19 -8.15 16.44 -5.47
C ILE A 19 -8.42 14.98 -5.11
N GLY A 20 -9.50 14.39 -5.63
CA GLY A 20 -9.81 12.97 -5.45
C GLY A 20 -8.71 12.05 -6.00
N LYS A 21 -8.21 12.34 -7.21
CA LYS A 21 -7.10 11.59 -7.84
C LYS A 21 -5.80 11.73 -7.05
N ILE A 22 -5.47 12.94 -6.60
CA ILE A 22 -4.29 13.21 -5.76
C ILE A 22 -4.36 12.40 -4.47
N ALA A 23 -5.50 12.41 -3.78
CA ALA A 23 -5.70 11.64 -2.55
C ALA A 23 -5.52 10.13 -2.79
N ALA A 24 -6.08 9.60 -3.88
CA ALA A 24 -5.95 8.19 -4.22
C ALA A 24 -4.50 7.80 -4.59
N ALA A 25 -3.80 8.64 -5.34
CA ALA A 25 -2.40 8.43 -5.70
C ALA A 25 -1.48 8.50 -4.46
N ALA A 26 -1.70 9.46 -3.57
CA ALA A 26 -0.97 9.59 -2.31
C ALA A 26 -1.16 8.36 -1.41
N ALA A 27 -2.40 7.85 -1.30
CA ALA A 27 -2.68 6.63 -0.56
C ALA A 27 -1.95 5.41 -1.13
N LYS A 28 -1.94 5.24 -2.47
CA LYS A 28 -1.21 4.16 -3.15
C LYS A 28 0.30 4.25 -2.94
N SER A 29 0.89 5.44 -3.07
CA SER A 29 2.32 5.66 -2.81
C SER A 29 2.68 5.29 -1.37
N ALA A 30 1.89 5.76 -0.40
CA ALA A 30 2.10 5.43 1.01
C ALA A 30 2.00 3.92 1.28
N GLN A 31 1.04 3.23 0.66
CA GLN A 31 0.89 1.78 0.78
C GLN A 31 2.08 1.03 0.18
N LEU A 32 2.55 1.43 -1.00
CA LEU A 32 3.71 0.81 -1.64
C LEU A 32 5.00 1.00 -0.83
N LYS A 33 5.20 2.19 -0.22
CA LYS A 33 6.33 2.47 0.67
C LYS A 33 6.32 1.54 1.88
N LYS A 34 5.17 1.39 2.56
CA LYS A 34 5.00 0.44 3.67
C LYS A 34 5.30 -1.00 3.25
N GLN A 35 4.79 -1.43 2.10
CA GLN A 35 5.07 -2.78 1.60
C GLN A 35 6.56 -2.99 1.29
N VAL A 36 7.27 -1.97 0.81
CA VAL A 36 8.73 -2.06 0.62
C VAL A 36 9.43 -2.22 1.97
N GLU A 37 9.06 -1.44 2.98
CA GLU A 37 9.61 -1.56 4.34
C GLU A 37 9.36 -2.95 4.93
N GLU A 38 8.11 -3.45 4.85
CA GLU A 38 7.73 -4.79 5.31
C GLU A 38 8.55 -5.90 4.61
N ILE A 39 8.70 -5.81 3.28
CA ILE A 39 9.48 -6.80 2.52
C ILE A 39 10.98 -6.72 2.88
N THR A 40 11.51 -5.52 3.11
CA THR A 40 12.91 -5.37 3.55
C THR A 40 13.15 -5.95 4.94
N ALA A 41 12.21 -5.77 5.87
CA ALA A 41 12.26 -6.40 7.19
C ALA A 41 12.22 -7.93 7.07
N ALA A 42 11.28 -8.46 6.27
CA ALA A 42 11.16 -9.90 6.04
C ALA A 42 12.40 -10.53 5.37
N LEU A 43 13.16 -9.78 4.56
CA LEU A 43 14.45 -10.22 4.03
C LEU A 43 15.54 -10.32 5.11
N SER A 44 15.54 -9.39 6.07
CA SER A 44 16.50 -9.43 7.18
C SER A 44 16.21 -10.61 8.13
N GLU A 45 14.94 -10.88 8.39
CA GLU A 45 14.50 -12.04 9.17
C GLU A 45 14.87 -13.35 8.45
N LEU A 46 14.59 -13.45 7.15
CA LEU A 46 14.98 -14.61 6.33
C LEU A 46 16.51 -14.86 6.36
N ALA A 47 17.31 -13.80 6.37
CA ALA A 47 18.76 -13.94 6.48
C ALA A 47 19.17 -14.47 7.86
N ALA A 48 18.54 -13.99 8.94
CA ALA A 48 18.79 -14.46 10.30
C ALA A 48 18.36 -15.93 10.50
N THR A 49 17.20 -16.31 9.98
CA THR A 49 16.73 -17.70 10.05
C THR A 49 17.65 -18.64 9.28
N ASN A 50 18.06 -18.28 8.05
CA ASN A 50 18.99 -19.09 7.27
C ASN A 50 20.36 -19.27 7.95
N ALA A 51 20.82 -18.24 8.66
CA ALA A 51 22.05 -18.33 9.44
C ALA A 51 21.91 -19.33 10.61
N ASN A 52 20.77 -19.33 11.29
CA ASN A 52 20.50 -20.29 12.37
C ASN A 52 20.35 -21.72 11.84
N ILE A 53 19.60 -21.92 10.75
CA ILE A 53 19.45 -23.21 10.08
C ILE A 53 20.83 -23.78 9.69
N SER A 54 21.71 -22.93 9.12
CA SER A 54 23.06 -23.35 8.75
C SER A 54 23.95 -23.70 9.95
N LYS A 55 23.79 -23.01 11.09
CA LYS A 55 24.52 -23.34 12.32
C LYS A 55 24.07 -24.69 12.87
N VAL A 56 22.75 -24.88 13.02
CA VAL A 56 22.19 -26.15 13.51
C VAL A 56 22.63 -27.30 12.62
N ARG A 57 22.59 -27.13 11.29
CA ARG A 57 23.05 -28.18 10.36
C ARG A 57 24.52 -28.54 10.55
N GLN A 58 25.39 -27.57 10.82
CA GLN A 58 26.81 -27.82 11.09
C GLN A 58 27.01 -28.57 12.41
N GLU A 59 26.25 -28.21 13.45
CA GLU A 59 26.29 -28.87 14.76
C GLU A 59 25.80 -30.33 14.67
N GLU A 60 24.65 -30.55 14.01
CA GLU A 60 24.10 -31.88 13.76
C GLU A 60 25.07 -32.75 12.95
N LYS A 61 25.63 -32.18 11.87
CA LYS A 61 26.60 -32.90 11.04
C LYS A 61 27.83 -33.32 11.85
N ALA A 62 28.36 -32.39 12.64
CA ALA A 62 29.54 -32.63 13.46
C ALA A 62 29.29 -33.67 14.56
N LEU A 63 28.07 -33.75 15.10
CA LEU A 63 27.67 -34.79 16.05
C LEU A 63 27.55 -36.15 15.36
N PHE A 64 26.91 -36.20 14.19
CA PHE A 64 26.80 -37.43 13.39
C PHE A 64 28.17 -37.99 13.03
N ASP A 65 29.07 -37.15 12.50
CA ASP A 65 30.40 -37.57 12.06
C ASP A 65 31.29 -38.06 13.23
N LYS A 66 30.98 -37.66 14.47
CA LYS A 66 31.63 -38.18 15.69
C LYS A 66 31.00 -39.48 16.17
N ASN A 67 29.67 -39.56 16.20
CA ASN A 67 28.96 -40.67 16.82
C ASN A 67 28.86 -41.90 15.91
N GLN A 68 28.78 -41.71 14.58
CA GLN A 68 28.73 -42.80 13.62
C GLN A 68 29.90 -43.79 13.76
N PRO A 69 31.18 -43.37 13.74
CA PRO A 69 32.29 -44.31 13.87
C PRO A 69 32.34 -45.00 15.24
N GLU A 70 31.91 -44.33 16.32
CA GLU A 70 31.84 -44.95 17.65
C GLU A 70 30.79 -46.08 17.69
N MET A 71 29.64 -45.86 17.05
CA MET A 71 28.59 -46.87 16.94
C MET A 71 28.98 -48.02 16.00
N GLU A 72 29.66 -47.74 14.89
CA GLU A 72 30.19 -48.77 13.98
C GLU A 72 31.27 -49.61 14.67
N GLY A 73 32.20 -48.99 15.40
CA GLY A 73 33.21 -49.70 16.19
C GLY A 73 32.60 -50.54 17.33
N GLY A 74 31.54 -50.03 17.98
CA GLY A 74 30.76 -50.78 18.96
C GLY A 74 30.12 -52.03 18.37
N LEU A 75 29.50 -51.91 17.19
CA LEU A 75 28.90 -53.03 16.47
C LEU A 75 29.95 -54.07 16.06
N GLU A 76 31.09 -53.64 15.53
CA GLU A 76 32.20 -54.55 15.17
C GLU A 76 32.72 -55.31 16.39
N GLY A 77 32.85 -54.64 17.54
CA GLY A 77 33.22 -55.28 18.80
C GLY A 77 32.23 -56.37 19.23
N VAL A 78 30.92 -56.10 19.11
CA VAL A 78 29.87 -57.08 19.40
C VAL A 78 29.93 -58.27 18.44
N TRP A 79 30.17 -58.04 17.15
CA TRP A 79 30.36 -59.09 16.14
C TRP A 79 31.54 -60.00 16.46
N ILE A 80 32.69 -59.43 16.83
CA ILE A 80 33.88 -60.20 17.21
C ILE A 80 33.60 -61.04 18.46
N ALA A 81 32.91 -60.47 19.46
CA ALA A 81 32.54 -61.19 20.67
C ALA A 81 31.59 -62.35 20.39
N LEU A 82 30.54 -62.13 19.59
CA LEU A 82 29.60 -63.16 19.16
C LEU A 82 30.27 -64.31 18.42
N LYS A 83 31.17 -63.98 17.46
CA LYS A 83 31.94 -64.99 16.73
C LYS A 83 32.82 -65.80 17.66
N THR A 84 33.57 -65.14 18.54
CA THR A 84 34.50 -65.81 19.48
C THR A 84 33.75 -66.72 20.45
N LEU A 85 32.60 -66.27 20.99
CA LEU A 85 31.76 -67.08 21.88
C LEU A 85 31.18 -68.29 21.14
N ARG A 86 30.68 -68.10 19.92
CA ARG A 86 30.13 -69.18 19.10
C ARG A 86 31.21 -70.23 18.77
N ASP A 87 32.39 -69.80 18.34
CA ASP A 87 33.52 -70.67 18.05
C ASP A 87 33.98 -71.44 19.30
N TYR A 88 34.03 -70.77 20.46
CA TYR A 88 34.36 -71.40 21.73
C TYR A 88 33.36 -72.49 22.10
N TYR A 89 32.05 -72.21 22.10
CA TYR A 89 31.04 -73.19 22.50
C TYR A 89 30.84 -74.32 21.48
N GLN A 90 31.16 -74.09 20.20
CA GLN A 90 31.14 -75.12 19.17
C GLN A 90 32.37 -76.06 19.25
N ASN A 91 33.56 -75.52 19.54
CA ASN A 91 34.81 -76.29 19.52
C ASN A 91 35.26 -76.88 20.87
N SER A 92 34.77 -76.36 22.00
CA SER A 92 35.27 -76.76 23.33
C SER A 92 34.63 -78.02 23.92
N GLY A 93 33.70 -78.69 23.21
CA GLY A 93 33.02 -79.91 23.71
C GLY A 93 32.43 -79.72 25.11
N ALA A 94 32.02 -78.49 25.44
CA ALA A 94 31.78 -78.05 26.81
C ALA A 94 30.65 -78.86 27.44
N LYS A 95 31.02 -79.74 28.37
CA LYS A 95 30.13 -80.51 29.26
C LYS A 95 29.43 -79.63 30.31
N ARG A 96 28.95 -78.44 29.93
CA ARG A 96 28.15 -77.53 30.76
C ARG A 96 26.84 -77.27 30.03
N GLY A 97 25.72 -77.53 30.70
CA GLY A 97 24.40 -77.67 30.08
C GLY A 97 23.98 -76.52 29.14
N PRO A 98 23.11 -76.80 28.16
CA PRO A 98 22.79 -75.91 27.03
C PRO A 98 22.22 -74.52 27.38
N GLY A 99 21.82 -74.27 28.63
CA GLY A 99 21.12 -73.04 29.03
C GLY A 99 22.00 -71.80 29.23
N ALA A 100 23.24 -71.92 29.72
CA ALA A 100 24.05 -70.75 30.08
C ALA A 100 24.74 -70.08 28.87
N ALA A 101 25.20 -70.87 27.91
CA ALA A 101 25.81 -70.38 26.67
C ALA A 101 24.79 -69.67 25.77
N SER A 102 23.57 -70.22 25.70
CA SER A 102 22.47 -69.64 24.93
C SER A 102 22.02 -68.28 25.47
N GLY A 103 22.13 -68.05 26.79
CA GLY A 103 21.73 -66.77 27.40
C GLY A 103 22.65 -65.61 27.06
N ILE A 104 23.97 -65.80 27.16
CA ILE A 104 24.94 -64.72 26.89
C ILE A 104 24.98 -64.36 25.41
N VAL A 105 24.94 -65.36 24.52
CA VAL A 105 24.85 -65.14 23.07
C VAL A 105 23.56 -64.41 22.71
N GLY A 106 22.41 -64.82 23.28
CA GLY A 106 21.14 -64.14 23.05
C GLY A 106 21.12 -62.68 23.50
N ILE A 107 21.75 -62.34 24.63
CA ILE A 107 21.87 -60.93 25.07
C ILE A 107 22.74 -60.13 24.09
N LEU A 108 23.85 -60.68 23.62
CA LEU A 108 24.71 -59.99 22.65
C LEU A 108 24.07 -59.85 21.26
N GLU A 109 23.22 -60.80 20.83
CA GLU A 109 22.43 -60.69 19.60
C GLU A 109 21.36 -59.58 19.70
N VAL A 110 20.77 -59.37 20.89
CA VAL A 110 19.86 -58.22 21.13
C VAL A 110 20.64 -56.91 21.06
N VAL A 111 21.81 -56.83 21.71
CA VAL A 111 22.68 -55.65 21.66
C VAL A 111 23.15 -55.35 20.23
N GLU A 112 23.49 -56.37 19.45
CA GLU A 112 23.82 -56.23 18.02
C GLU A 112 22.64 -55.62 17.25
N SER A 113 21.43 -56.17 17.42
CA SER A 113 20.22 -55.65 16.78
C SER A 113 19.96 -54.20 17.16
N ASP A 114 20.19 -53.81 18.42
CA ASP A 114 20.02 -52.43 18.89
C ASP A 114 21.04 -51.49 18.24
N PHE A 115 22.32 -51.90 18.12
CA PHE A 115 23.34 -51.11 17.42
C PHE A 115 23.03 -50.95 15.93
N VAL A 116 22.64 -52.03 15.24
CA VAL A 116 22.25 -51.98 13.82
C VAL A 116 21.05 -51.05 13.64
N LYS A 117 20.05 -51.16 14.51
CA LYS A 117 18.86 -50.31 14.48
C LYS A 117 19.24 -48.85 14.72
N SER A 118 20.01 -48.55 15.77
CA SER A 118 20.42 -47.18 16.10
C SER A 118 21.27 -46.53 15.00
N LEU A 119 22.21 -47.28 14.40
CA LEU A 119 22.99 -46.81 13.24
C LEU A 119 22.08 -46.50 12.03
N SER A 120 21.09 -47.35 11.77
CA SER A 120 20.15 -47.14 10.67
C SER A 120 19.27 -45.91 10.91
N GLU A 121 18.75 -45.73 12.12
CA GLU A 121 17.94 -44.57 12.50
C GLU A 121 18.75 -43.27 12.40
N MET A 122 19.96 -43.25 12.98
CA MET A 122 20.85 -42.09 12.95
C MET A 122 21.25 -41.70 11.51
N THR A 123 21.51 -42.70 10.65
CA THR A 123 21.85 -42.44 9.22
C THR A 123 20.66 -41.89 8.44
N VAL A 124 19.45 -42.40 8.72
CA VAL A 124 18.21 -41.90 8.10
C VAL A 124 17.91 -40.48 8.58
N GLU A 125 18.08 -40.20 9.87
CA GLU A 125 17.91 -38.86 10.45
C GLU A 125 18.88 -37.86 9.80
N GLU A 126 20.16 -38.19 9.71
CA GLU A 126 21.17 -37.35 9.06
C GLU A 126 20.89 -37.11 7.57
N SER A 127 20.50 -38.16 6.84
CA SER A 127 20.14 -38.04 5.42
C SER A 127 18.90 -37.14 5.24
N THR A 128 17.93 -37.25 6.14
CA THR A 128 16.70 -36.45 6.10
C THR A 128 17.01 -34.99 6.43
N ALA A 129 17.76 -34.74 7.51
CA ALA A 129 18.20 -33.40 7.90
C ALA A 129 19.03 -32.72 6.80
N ALA A 130 19.91 -33.45 6.11
CA ALA A 130 20.65 -32.94 4.96
C ALA A 130 19.72 -32.54 3.78
N ALA A 131 18.74 -33.39 3.46
CA ALA A 131 17.79 -33.14 2.38
C ALA A 131 16.87 -31.96 2.69
N ASP A 132 16.37 -31.86 3.93
CA ASP A 132 15.53 -30.76 4.39
C ASP A 132 16.30 -29.45 4.40
N TYR A 133 17.54 -29.43 4.89
CA TYR A 133 18.42 -28.26 4.81
C TYR A 133 18.60 -27.78 3.37
N GLU A 134 18.91 -28.68 2.44
CA GLU A 134 19.05 -28.30 1.03
C GLU A 134 17.76 -27.72 0.45
N LYS A 135 16.61 -28.32 0.80
CA LYS A 135 15.31 -27.87 0.33
C LYS A 135 14.97 -26.48 0.88
N GLU A 136 15.12 -26.28 2.19
CA GLU A 136 14.88 -25.01 2.86
C GLU A 136 15.79 -23.91 2.30
N MET A 137 17.09 -24.18 2.13
CA MET A 137 18.02 -23.19 1.57
C MET A 137 17.70 -22.85 0.11
N LYS A 138 17.26 -23.83 -0.70
CA LYS A 138 16.78 -23.59 -2.07
C LYS A 138 15.50 -22.76 -2.08
N GLU A 139 14.56 -23.04 -1.18
CA GLU A 139 13.31 -22.29 -1.04
C GLU A 139 13.57 -20.85 -0.59
N ALA A 140 14.41 -20.65 0.42
CA ALA A 140 14.80 -19.34 0.91
C ALA A 140 15.56 -18.53 -0.14
N ALA A 141 16.41 -19.16 -0.96
CA ALA A 141 17.06 -18.49 -2.08
C ALA A 141 16.05 -18.00 -3.14
N ARG A 142 15.05 -18.83 -3.48
CA ARG A 142 13.97 -18.43 -4.39
C ARG A 142 13.12 -17.29 -3.81
N GLU A 143 12.78 -17.39 -2.54
CA GLU A 143 12.01 -16.36 -1.83
C GLU A 143 12.75 -15.04 -1.78
N LYS A 144 14.05 -15.06 -1.48
CA LYS A 144 14.92 -13.88 -1.51
C LYS A 144 14.89 -13.18 -2.85
N VAL A 145 15.08 -13.93 -3.95
CA VAL A 145 15.06 -13.36 -5.30
C VAL A 145 13.70 -12.72 -5.63
N ARG A 146 12.59 -13.37 -5.26
CA ARG A 146 11.23 -12.82 -5.45
C ARG A 146 11.04 -11.51 -4.67
N LYS A 147 11.39 -11.51 -3.39
CA LYS A 147 11.29 -10.32 -2.52
C LYS A 147 12.17 -9.16 -3.01
N GLU A 148 13.39 -9.44 -3.47
CA GLU A 148 14.27 -8.41 -4.06
C GLU A 148 13.69 -7.81 -5.36
N GLN A 149 13.04 -8.63 -6.19
CA GLN A 149 12.32 -8.13 -7.37
C GLN A 149 11.11 -7.28 -6.97
N ASP A 150 10.32 -7.71 -5.99
CA ASP A 150 9.17 -6.94 -5.49
C ASP A 150 9.61 -5.58 -4.94
N ILE A 151 10.71 -5.52 -4.18
CA ILE A 151 11.28 -4.25 -3.72
C ILE A 151 11.61 -3.36 -4.92
N LYS A 152 12.29 -3.88 -5.95
CA LYS A 152 12.66 -3.10 -7.13
C LYS A 152 11.44 -2.52 -7.83
N TYR A 153 10.46 -3.35 -8.16
CA TYR A 153 9.27 -2.92 -8.90
C TYR A 153 8.41 -1.96 -8.08
N LYS A 154 8.13 -2.28 -6.81
CA LYS A 154 7.35 -1.38 -5.93
C LYS A 154 8.07 -0.07 -5.68
N THR A 155 9.40 -0.09 -5.61
CA THR A 155 10.21 1.12 -5.49
C THR A 155 10.12 2.02 -6.70
N GLN A 156 10.18 1.44 -7.90
CA GLN A 156 9.98 2.20 -9.13
C GLN A 156 8.55 2.76 -9.21
N GLU A 157 7.56 1.95 -8.84
CA GLU A 157 6.14 2.31 -8.89
C GLU A 157 5.81 3.48 -7.95
N TYR A 158 6.21 3.43 -6.67
CA TYR A 158 5.92 4.54 -5.76
C TYR A 158 6.69 5.81 -6.13
N LYS A 159 7.91 5.69 -6.68
CA LYS A 159 8.67 6.85 -7.18
C LYS A 159 8.00 7.51 -8.37
N ARG A 160 7.45 6.71 -9.30
CA ARG A 160 6.66 7.22 -10.42
C ARG A 160 5.43 7.97 -9.92
N ILE A 161 4.69 7.38 -8.97
CA ILE A 161 3.51 8.00 -8.37
C ILE A 161 3.88 9.27 -7.60
N ASP A 162 5.01 9.29 -6.88
CA ASP A 162 5.47 10.50 -6.19
C ASP A 162 5.80 11.63 -7.16
N ALA A 163 6.42 11.32 -8.31
CA ALA A 163 6.66 12.31 -9.36
C ALA A 163 5.34 12.82 -9.96
N GLU A 164 4.41 11.93 -10.28
CA GLU A 164 3.07 12.28 -10.77
C GLU A 164 2.31 13.15 -9.75
N LEU A 165 2.44 12.86 -8.45
CA LEU A 165 1.87 13.68 -7.39
C LEU A 165 2.47 15.10 -7.36
N THR A 166 3.77 15.26 -7.60
CA THR A 166 4.36 16.61 -7.65
C THR A 166 3.82 17.45 -8.81
N GLU A 167 3.54 16.82 -9.94
CA GLU A 167 2.93 17.48 -11.11
C GLU A 167 1.43 17.76 -10.86
N LEU A 168 0.68 16.76 -10.41
CA LEU A 168 -0.76 16.91 -10.16
C LEU A 168 -1.08 17.92 -9.05
N ASN A 169 -0.18 18.16 -8.10
CA ASN A 169 -0.43 19.15 -7.04
C ASN A 169 -0.36 20.61 -7.55
N THR A 170 0.28 20.89 -8.69
CA THR A 170 0.33 22.26 -9.23
C THR A 170 -0.95 22.63 -9.99
N ASP A 171 -1.67 21.65 -10.55
CA ASP A 171 -2.85 21.90 -11.39
C ASP A 171 -4.06 22.46 -10.60
N PRO A 172 -4.41 21.96 -9.41
CA PRO A 172 -5.48 22.53 -8.58
C PRO A 172 -5.20 23.99 -8.22
N GLU A 173 -3.95 24.36 -7.93
CA GLU A 173 -3.60 25.75 -7.60
C GLU A 173 -3.87 26.69 -8.77
N SER A 174 -3.48 26.28 -9.99
CA SER A 174 -3.77 27.02 -11.22
C SER A 174 -5.29 27.14 -11.46
N LEU A 175 -6.02 26.03 -11.35
CA LEU A 175 -7.48 26.03 -11.54
C LEU A 175 -8.21 26.84 -10.46
N HIS A 176 -7.72 26.85 -9.22
CA HIS A 176 -8.23 27.71 -8.15
C HIS A 176 -8.05 29.19 -8.47
N ALA A 177 -6.88 29.59 -8.99
CA ALA A 177 -6.65 30.97 -9.42
C ALA A 177 -7.61 31.39 -10.55
N GLU A 178 -7.84 30.50 -11.53
CA GLU A 178 -8.79 30.79 -12.59
C GLU A 178 -10.26 30.79 -12.13
N LEU A 179 -10.62 29.95 -11.16
CA LEU A 179 -11.96 29.94 -10.56
C LEU A 179 -12.20 31.23 -9.78
N ALA A 180 -11.21 31.71 -9.03
CA ALA A 180 -11.28 33.00 -8.34
C ALA A 180 -11.51 34.16 -9.32
N ALA A 181 -10.79 34.19 -10.43
CA ALA A 181 -11.01 35.20 -11.49
C ALA A 181 -12.41 35.12 -12.12
N ILE A 182 -12.97 33.92 -12.30
CA ILE A 182 -14.35 33.75 -12.78
C ILE A 182 -15.37 34.21 -11.75
N ASP A 183 -15.11 33.99 -10.47
CA ASP A 183 -15.98 34.42 -9.38
C ASP A 183 -16.03 35.94 -9.28
N GLU A 184 -14.88 36.62 -9.35
CA GLU A 184 -14.82 38.09 -9.43
C GLU A 184 -15.60 38.63 -10.63
N PHE A 185 -15.43 38.02 -11.82
CA PHE A 185 -16.19 38.40 -13.02
C PHE A 185 -17.70 38.15 -12.86
N PHE A 186 -18.09 37.03 -12.26
CA PHE A 186 -19.49 36.69 -12.04
C PHE A 186 -20.16 37.61 -11.01
N ASP A 187 -19.44 38.02 -9.98
CA ASP A 187 -19.93 38.97 -8.98
C ASP A 187 -20.02 40.40 -9.53
N GLY A 188 -19.08 40.81 -10.40
CA GLY A 188 -19.20 42.06 -11.17
C GLY A 188 -20.46 42.07 -12.06
N LEU A 189 -20.73 40.98 -12.78
CA LEU A 189 -21.95 40.84 -13.58
C LEU A 189 -23.23 40.86 -12.73
N LYS A 190 -23.20 40.30 -11.51
CA LYS A 190 -24.34 40.42 -10.57
C LYS A 190 -24.54 41.86 -10.13
N ALA A 191 -23.46 42.57 -9.81
CA ALA A 191 -23.54 43.97 -9.39
C ALA A 191 -24.09 44.88 -10.50
N GLU A 192 -23.75 44.63 -11.77
CA GLU A 192 -24.29 45.36 -12.92
C GLU A 192 -25.73 44.97 -13.28
N CYS A 193 -26.12 43.70 -13.14
CA CYS A 193 -27.47 43.22 -13.50
C CYS A 193 -28.51 43.34 -12.37
N ILE A 194 -28.09 43.37 -11.11
CA ILE A 194 -28.97 43.55 -9.95
C ILE A 194 -28.85 45.00 -9.51
N GLU A 195 -29.49 45.89 -10.26
CA GLU A 195 -29.73 47.25 -9.77
C GLU A 195 -30.54 47.12 -8.46
N PRO A 196 -30.08 47.68 -7.32
CA PRO A 196 -30.84 47.60 -6.09
C PRO A 196 -32.23 48.16 -6.36
N PRO A 197 -33.31 47.42 -6.05
CA PRO A 197 -34.66 47.89 -6.37
C PRO A 197 -34.82 49.25 -5.71
N GLU A 198 -35.09 50.28 -6.51
CA GLU A 198 -35.31 51.63 -5.99
C GLU A 198 -36.34 51.54 -4.87
N SER A 199 -36.05 52.12 -3.71
CA SER A 199 -36.97 52.07 -2.59
C SER A 199 -38.32 52.64 -3.03
N PHE A 200 -39.42 52.09 -2.50
CA PHE A 200 -40.76 52.58 -2.83
C PHE A 200 -40.88 54.10 -2.66
N ALA A 201 -40.19 54.66 -1.66
CA ALA A 201 -40.10 56.10 -1.42
C ALA A 201 -39.38 56.86 -2.56
N ALA A 202 -38.28 56.34 -3.11
CA ALA A 202 -37.58 56.95 -4.24
C ALA A 202 -38.43 56.92 -5.53
N LYS A 203 -39.20 55.85 -5.74
CA LYS A 203 -40.15 55.75 -6.86
C LYS A 203 -41.29 56.76 -6.72
N LEU A 204 -41.82 56.91 -5.50
CA LEU A 204 -42.87 57.89 -5.19
C LEU A 204 -42.39 59.33 -5.37
N ALA A 205 -41.16 59.63 -4.95
CA ALA A 205 -40.57 60.96 -5.11
C ALA A 205 -40.40 61.33 -6.59
N LYS A 206 -39.84 60.42 -7.41
CA LYS A 206 -39.72 60.63 -8.86
C LYS A 206 -41.09 60.76 -9.54
N ALA A 207 -42.06 59.92 -9.18
CA ALA A 207 -43.42 60.03 -9.69
C ALA A 207 -44.08 61.36 -9.29
N GLN A 208 -43.79 61.88 -8.10
CA GLN A 208 -44.28 63.18 -7.63
C GLN A 208 -43.63 64.35 -8.39
N GLU A 209 -42.32 64.27 -8.66
CA GLU A 209 -41.61 65.24 -9.49
C GLU A 209 -42.13 65.25 -10.93
N GLU A 210 -42.44 64.08 -11.50
CA GLU A 210 -43.08 63.97 -12.81
C GLU A 210 -44.51 64.55 -12.81
N ILE A 211 -45.30 64.25 -11.77
CA ILE A 211 -46.65 64.81 -11.59
C ILE A 211 -46.60 66.34 -11.48
N ASP A 212 -45.65 66.90 -10.74
CA ASP A 212 -45.54 68.33 -10.53
C ASP A 212 -44.97 69.04 -11.78
N GLY A 213 -44.02 68.43 -12.50
CA GLY A 213 -43.59 68.91 -13.81
C GLY A 213 -44.70 68.87 -14.88
N LEU A 214 -45.56 67.85 -14.86
CA LEU A 214 -46.75 67.77 -15.73
C LEU A 214 -47.79 68.84 -15.36
N LYS A 215 -47.95 69.16 -14.06
CA LYS A 215 -48.83 70.26 -13.62
C LYS A 215 -48.30 71.62 -14.06
N GLU A 216 -47.01 71.87 -13.93
CA GLU A 216 -46.37 73.11 -14.40
C GLU A 216 -46.43 73.25 -15.93
N GLY A 217 -46.27 72.15 -16.67
CA GLY A 217 -46.48 72.12 -18.13
C GLY A 217 -47.93 72.34 -18.56
N SER A 218 -48.90 72.00 -17.70
CA SER A 218 -50.33 72.23 -17.92
C SER A 218 -50.79 73.65 -17.56
N SER A 219 -50.11 74.33 -16.63
CA SER A 219 -50.44 75.70 -16.20
C SER A 219 -49.81 76.80 -17.07
N GLY A 220 -48.84 76.44 -17.93
CA GLY A 220 -48.18 77.35 -18.87
C GLY A 220 -48.83 77.48 -20.26
N ARG A 221 -49.92 76.78 -20.57
CA ARG A 221 -50.58 76.84 -21.88
C ARG A 221 -51.78 77.81 -21.83
N PRO A 222 -51.75 78.97 -22.49
CA PRO A 222 -52.92 79.83 -22.57
C PRO A 222 -54.04 79.06 -23.28
N VAL A 223 -55.19 78.94 -22.62
CA VAL A 223 -56.42 78.40 -23.21
C VAL A 223 -56.81 79.33 -24.36
N CYS A 224 -56.43 78.99 -25.59
CA CYS A 224 -56.97 79.63 -26.78
C CYS A 224 -58.36 79.05 -27.04
N GLY A 225 -59.36 79.60 -26.33
CA GLY A 225 -60.77 79.32 -26.56
C GLY A 225 -61.51 80.61 -26.92
N GLY A 226 -61.92 80.74 -28.19
CA GLY A 226 -63.00 81.62 -28.67
C GLY A 226 -62.74 83.14 -28.73
N ASP A 227 -62.59 83.66 -29.96
CA ASP A 227 -62.66 85.07 -30.40
C ASP A 227 -61.47 86.03 -30.17
N PRO A 228 -61.23 86.96 -31.14
CA PRO A 228 -59.88 87.32 -31.56
C PRO A 228 -59.26 88.43 -30.72
N CYS A 229 -58.14 88.12 -30.07
CA CYS A 229 -57.30 89.12 -29.44
C CYS A 229 -56.74 90.10 -30.49
N ARG A 230 -57.23 91.34 -30.41
CA ARG A 230 -56.67 92.54 -31.05
C ARG A 230 -55.15 92.57 -30.91
N ARG A 231 -54.46 92.79 -32.03
CA ARG A 231 -53.07 93.26 -32.06
C ARG A 231 -52.97 94.60 -31.34
N PRO A 232 -51.97 94.84 -30.46
CA PRO A 232 -51.64 96.20 -30.06
C PRO A 232 -51.06 96.93 -31.28
N ALA A 233 -51.66 98.06 -31.63
CA ALA A 233 -51.16 98.98 -32.64
C ALA A 233 -49.88 99.64 -32.13
N ALA A 234 -48.76 99.40 -32.80
CA ALA A 234 -47.59 100.27 -32.72
C ALA A 234 -47.76 101.38 -33.77
N ALA A 235 -47.86 102.63 -33.32
CA ALA A 235 -47.73 103.82 -34.16
C ALA A 235 -46.39 104.52 -33.87
N ALA A 236 -45.86 105.14 -34.91
CA ALA A 236 -44.71 106.08 -34.97
C ALA A 236 -43.33 105.48 -35.29
N ARG A 237 -43.05 105.25 -36.58
CA ARG A 237 -42.35 106.19 -37.48
C ARG A 237 -42.38 105.71 -38.92
#